data_AF-A0A847S3H3-F1
#
_entry.id   AF-A0A847S3H3-F1
#
_cell.length_a   1.000
_cell.length_b   1.000
_cell.length_c   1.000
_cell.angle_alpha   90.00
_cell.angle_beta   90.00
_cell.angle_gamma   90.00
#
_symmetry.space_group_name_H-M   'P 1'
#
loop_
_entity.id
_entity.type
_entity.pdbx_description
1 polymer ?
#
loop_
_entity_poly.entity_id
_entity_poly.type
_entity_poly.pdbx_seq_one_letter_code
_entity_poly.pdbx_strand_id
1 'polypeptide(L)'
;MKGKQLSLLAAGLLMMVSTGATAQQKIAGIYLTQDDYLRHRMSYTETNGHAYRARLYTMVPKDHILLNGGGEQTKLQKDRFFALQLKDGKIFRMKGGENYELLNRHPKILLYRRKLPASPKTYPDNPWRYYFSAGDGAVQELTSQHIKEAFAADKDLPDRMDAVFRDKDDLMAYDNFHHMYKLEWLIR
;
A
#
# COMPACT_ATOMS: atom_id res chain seq x y z
N MET A 1 -2.97 -61.80 -42.02
CA MET A 1 -4.23 -61.05 -41.88
C MET A 1 -4.12 -60.08 -40.71
N LYS A 2 -4.58 -58.84 -40.90
CA LYS A 2 -4.48 -57.69 -39.99
C LYS A 2 -5.40 -57.84 -38.77
N GLY A 3 -4.98 -57.27 -37.63
CA GLY A 3 -5.84 -57.03 -36.47
C GLY A 3 -5.17 -56.12 -35.45
N LYS A 4 -5.41 -54.81 -35.54
CA LYS A 4 -5.07 -53.80 -34.53
C LYS A 4 -5.86 -54.06 -33.24
N GLN A 5 -5.29 -53.78 -32.07
CA GLN A 5 -5.94 -52.99 -31.03
C GLN A 5 -4.92 -52.14 -30.24
N LEU A 6 -5.19 -50.84 -30.21
CA LEU A 6 -4.58 -49.85 -29.32
C LEU A 6 -5.05 -50.11 -27.89
N SER A 7 -4.19 -49.90 -26.90
CA SER A 7 -4.62 -49.57 -25.55
C SER A 7 -3.66 -48.54 -24.95
N LEU A 8 -4.10 -47.28 -25.04
CA LEU A 8 -3.58 -46.16 -24.28
C LEU A 8 -3.82 -46.41 -22.78
N LEU A 9 -2.79 -46.34 -21.95
CA LEU A 9 -2.94 -46.13 -20.51
C LEU A 9 -2.23 -44.83 -20.16
N ALA A 10 -3.05 -43.82 -19.90
CA ALA A 10 -2.67 -42.49 -19.49
C ALA A 10 -2.09 -42.50 -18.08
N ALA A 11 -0.82 -42.12 -17.94
CA ALA A 11 -0.26 -41.75 -16.64
C ALA A 11 -0.73 -40.32 -16.31
N GLY A 12 -1.69 -40.23 -15.40
CA GLY A 12 -2.25 -38.96 -14.92
C GLY A 12 -1.20 -38.12 -14.21
N LEU A 13 -0.90 -36.96 -14.77
CA LEU A 13 -0.08 -35.92 -14.15
C LEU A 13 -0.92 -35.22 -13.07
N LEU A 14 -0.68 -35.56 -11.80
CA LEU A 14 -1.24 -34.85 -10.66
C LEU A 14 -0.59 -33.47 -10.58
N MET A 15 -1.18 -32.45 -11.23
CA MET A 15 -0.78 -31.07 -11.01
C MET A 15 -1.18 -30.67 -9.58
N MET A 16 -0.22 -30.69 -8.66
CA MET A 16 -0.36 -29.99 -7.38
C MET A 16 -0.47 -28.49 -7.68
N VAL A 17 -1.69 -27.98 -7.68
CA VAL A 17 -1.95 -26.55 -7.67
C VAL A 17 -1.46 -26.02 -6.32
N SER A 18 -0.23 -25.51 -6.31
CA SER A 18 0.31 -24.74 -5.19
C SER A 18 -0.45 -23.42 -5.12
N THR A 19 -1.55 -23.42 -4.36
CA THR A 19 -2.21 -22.17 -4.00
C THR A 19 -1.21 -21.36 -3.18
N GLY A 20 -0.64 -20.31 -3.77
CA GLY A 20 0.30 -19.41 -3.11
C GLY A 20 -0.26 -18.98 -1.75
N ALA A 21 0.48 -19.29 -0.68
CA ALA A 21 0.10 -18.94 0.68
C ALA A 21 0.12 -17.41 0.84
N THR A 22 -1.02 -16.77 0.66
CA THR A 22 -1.20 -15.37 1.07
C THR A 22 -1.26 -15.34 2.61
N ALA A 23 -0.18 -14.91 3.25
CA ALA A 23 -0.07 -14.88 4.70
C ALA A 23 -1.10 -13.91 5.32
N GLN A 24 -1.79 -14.35 6.38
CA GLN A 24 -2.59 -13.46 7.21
C GLN A 24 -1.68 -12.69 8.18
N GLN A 25 -1.91 -11.39 8.33
CA GLN A 25 -1.12 -10.52 9.19
C GLN A 25 -1.95 -10.02 10.36
N LYS A 26 -1.38 -10.00 11.57
CA LYS A 26 -2.01 -9.39 12.74
C LYS A 26 -2.06 -7.87 12.57
N ILE A 27 -3.22 -7.28 12.86
CA ILE A 27 -3.42 -5.83 12.75
C ILE A 27 -3.59 -5.19 14.12
N ALA A 28 -3.17 -3.93 14.23
CA ALA A 28 -3.51 -3.08 15.37
C ALA A 28 -4.94 -2.54 15.24
N GLY A 29 -5.35 -2.22 14.00
CA GLY A 29 -6.68 -1.72 13.69
C GLY A 29 -6.78 -1.16 12.27
N ILE A 30 -7.93 -0.56 11.97
CA ILE A 30 -8.28 0.03 10.68
C ILE A 30 -8.74 1.47 10.90
N TYR A 31 -8.21 2.39 10.11
CA TYR A 31 -8.67 3.78 10.03
C TYR A 31 -9.75 3.86 8.96
N LEU A 32 -10.97 4.27 9.32
CA LEU A 32 -12.08 4.35 8.36
C LEU A 32 -11.95 5.57 7.45
N THR A 33 -11.51 6.70 8.01
CA THR A 33 -11.31 7.96 7.30
C THR A 33 -9.88 8.47 7.42
N GLN A 34 -9.50 9.47 6.61
CA GLN A 34 -8.23 10.18 6.84
C GLN A 34 -8.21 10.89 8.19
N ASP A 35 -9.32 11.49 8.62
CA ASP A 35 -9.39 12.18 9.91
C ASP A 35 -9.13 11.20 11.07
N ASP A 36 -9.67 9.99 10.99
CA ASP A 36 -9.36 8.90 11.92
C ASP A 36 -7.87 8.57 11.95
N TYR A 37 -7.21 8.53 10.80
CA TYR A 37 -5.77 8.31 10.70
C TYR A 37 -4.95 9.45 11.34
N LEU A 38 -5.31 10.70 11.06
CA LEU A 38 -4.64 11.88 11.61
C LEU A 38 -4.84 11.98 13.13
N ARG A 39 -6.00 11.55 13.64
CA ARG A 39 -6.38 11.62 15.05
C ARG A 39 -6.22 10.30 15.80
N HIS A 40 -5.57 9.30 15.20
CA HIS A 40 -5.28 8.00 15.81
C HIS A 40 -6.52 7.21 16.29
N ARG A 41 -7.67 7.37 15.63
CA ARG A 41 -8.90 6.64 15.96
C ARG A 41 -9.03 5.39 15.10
N MET A 42 -8.90 4.22 15.69
CA MET A 42 -9.00 2.95 14.96
C MET A 42 -10.32 2.23 15.26
N SER A 43 -10.88 1.60 14.23
CA SER A 43 -11.89 0.56 14.31
C SER A 43 -11.24 -0.82 14.16
N TYR A 44 -11.99 -1.89 14.44
CA TYR A 44 -11.51 -3.27 14.29
C TYR A 44 -10.19 -3.52 15.05
N THR A 45 -10.10 -2.95 16.25
CA THR A 45 -8.99 -3.13 17.18
C THR A 45 -9.16 -4.44 17.96
N GLU A 46 -8.12 -4.85 18.67
CA GLU A 46 -8.17 -6.03 19.53
C GLU A 46 -9.35 -6.00 20.51
N THR A 47 -10.10 -7.11 20.57
CA THR A 47 -11.23 -7.32 21.49
C THR A 47 -10.94 -8.55 22.33
N ASN A 48 -11.09 -8.44 23.66
CA ASN A 48 -10.87 -9.55 24.61
C ASN A 48 -9.51 -10.26 24.46
N GLY A 49 -8.44 -9.52 24.15
CA GLY A 49 -7.09 -10.09 23.98
C GLY A 49 -6.85 -10.83 22.64
N HIS A 50 -7.81 -10.73 21.70
CA HIS A 50 -7.69 -11.36 20.39
C HIS A 50 -7.54 -10.30 19.29
N ALA A 51 -6.31 -10.15 18.79
CA ALA A 51 -6.03 -9.27 17.67
C ALA A 51 -6.69 -9.78 16.38
N TYR A 52 -7.30 -8.86 15.63
CA TYR A 52 -7.77 -9.13 14.29
C TYR A 52 -6.60 -9.50 13.36
N ARG A 53 -6.88 -10.37 12.39
CA ARG A 53 -5.95 -10.74 11.31
C ARG A 53 -6.53 -10.35 9.97
N ALA A 54 -5.73 -9.65 9.16
CA ALA A 54 -6.09 -9.27 7.80
C ALA A 54 -5.34 -10.12 6.78
N ARG A 55 -6.06 -10.64 5.79
CA ARG A 55 -5.47 -11.24 4.59
C ARG A 55 -5.29 -10.16 3.53
N LEU A 56 -4.05 -9.70 3.35
CA LEU A 56 -3.71 -8.74 2.31
C LEU A 56 -3.45 -9.52 1.01
N TYR A 57 -4.24 -9.25 -0.03
CA TYR A 57 -4.02 -9.82 -1.35
C TYR A 57 -2.92 -9.04 -2.06
N THR A 58 -1.67 -9.52 -1.93
CA THR A 58 -0.45 -8.84 -2.45
C THR A 58 -0.01 -9.33 -3.82
N MET A 59 -0.42 -10.53 -4.25
CA MET A 59 -0.03 -11.10 -5.55
C MET A 59 -1.08 -10.86 -6.65
N VAL A 60 -2.36 -10.94 -6.29
CA VAL A 60 -3.49 -10.65 -7.18
C VAL A 60 -4.33 -9.58 -6.48
N PRO A 61 -4.34 -8.33 -6.97
CA PRO A 61 -5.14 -7.27 -6.37
C PRO A 61 -6.61 -7.69 -6.26
N LYS A 62 -7.18 -7.54 -5.07
CA LYS A 62 -8.61 -7.64 -4.84
C LYS A 62 -9.15 -6.32 -4.33
N ASP A 63 -10.44 -6.09 -4.54
CA ASP A 63 -11.21 -4.95 -4.05
C ASP A 63 -11.47 -4.99 -2.55
N HIS A 64 -11.24 -6.13 -1.88
CA HIS A 64 -11.50 -6.35 -0.46
C HIS A 64 -10.30 -6.93 0.28
N ILE A 65 -10.39 -6.90 1.62
CA ILE A 65 -9.62 -7.73 2.54
C ILE A 65 -10.56 -8.70 3.27
N LEU A 66 -10.00 -9.81 3.75
CA LEU A 66 -10.68 -10.67 4.72
C LEU A 66 -10.13 -10.37 6.11
N LEU A 67 -11.02 -10.04 7.03
CA LEU A 67 -10.73 -9.71 8.40
C LEU A 67 -11.24 -10.83 9.31
N ASN A 68 -10.35 -11.46 10.07
CA ASN A 68 -10.69 -12.52 11.01
C ASN A 68 -10.49 -12.01 12.44
N GLY A 69 -11.55 -12.02 13.24
CA GLY A 69 -11.50 -11.67 14.67
C GLY A 69 -12.90 -11.61 15.26
N GLY A 70 -13.01 -11.74 16.59
CA GLY A 70 -14.31 -11.81 17.26
C GLY A 70 -15.10 -13.10 16.98
N GLY A 71 -14.45 -14.16 16.50
CA GLY A 71 -15.09 -15.44 16.15
C GLY A 71 -15.69 -15.50 14.74
N GLU A 72 -15.62 -14.40 13.98
CA GLU A 72 -16.19 -14.31 12.64
C GLU A 72 -15.17 -13.84 11.59
N GLN A 73 -15.46 -14.13 10.31
CA GLN A 73 -14.74 -13.62 9.16
C GLN A 73 -15.59 -12.55 8.48
N THR A 74 -15.12 -11.31 8.49
CA THR A 74 -15.74 -10.18 7.81
C THR A 74 -15.01 -9.87 6.51
N LYS A 75 -15.76 -9.71 5.41
CA LYS A 75 -15.24 -9.18 4.15
C LYS A 75 -15.35 -7.66 4.18
N LEU A 76 -14.23 -6.94 4.11
CA LEU A 76 -14.20 -5.48 4.13
C LEU A 76 -13.70 -4.94 2.79
N GLN A 77 -14.51 -4.13 2.12
CA GLN A 77 -14.15 -3.50 0.86
C GLN A 77 -13.11 -2.39 1.08
N LYS A 78 -12.05 -2.36 0.25
CA LYS A 78 -10.90 -1.44 0.36
C LYS A 78 -11.28 0.03 0.14
N ASP A 79 -12.39 0.31 -0.52
CA ASP A 79 -12.93 1.65 -0.72
C ASP A 79 -13.72 2.19 0.48
N ARG A 80 -14.10 1.31 1.43
CA ARG A 80 -14.87 1.68 2.63
C ARG A 80 -14.02 2.04 3.85
N PHE A 81 -12.70 1.97 3.73
CA PHE A 81 -11.79 2.40 4.79
C PHE A 81 -10.56 3.05 4.18
N PHE A 82 -9.91 3.88 4.98
CA PHE A 82 -8.77 4.68 4.54
C PHE A 82 -7.46 3.89 4.58
N ALA A 83 -7.14 3.30 5.74
CA ALA A 83 -5.87 2.61 5.93
C ALA A 83 -5.97 1.51 6.99
N LEU A 84 -5.02 0.58 6.96
CA LEU A 84 -4.89 -0.52 7.90
C LEU A 84 -3.52 -0.48 8.57
N GLN A 85 -3.47 -0.61 9.89
CA GLN A 85 -2.23 -0.65 10.65
C GLN A 85 -1.92 -2.06 11.11
N LEU A 86 -0.73 -2.56 10.76
CA LEU A 86 -0.20 -3.82 11.24
C LEU A 86 0.26 -3.70 12.71
N LYS A 87 0.38 -4.83 13.41
CA LYS A 87 0.92 -4.84 14.79
C LYS A 87 2.38 -4.38 14.88
N ASP A 88 3.15 -4.44 13.79
CA ASP A 88 4.52 -3.90 13.74
C ASP A 88 4.57 -2.38 13.53
N GLY A 89 3.41 -1.72 13.48
CA GLY A 89 3.28 -0.27 13.34
C GLY A 89 3.19 0.22 11.90
N LYS A 90 3.46 -0.61 10.89
CA LYS A 90 3.34 -0.21 9.48
C LYS A 90 1.88 0.05 9.12
N ILE A 91 1.65 1.09 8.34
CA ILE A 91 0.31 1.54 7.96
C ILE A 91 0.20 1.48 6.45
N PHE A 92 -0.84 0.83 5.94
CA PHE A 92 -1.07 0.66 4.51
C PHE A 92 -2.38 1.35 4.11
N ARG A 93 -2.29 2.32 3.20
CA ARG A 93 -3.44 2.88 2.48
C ARG A 93 -3.80 1.92 1.35
N MET A 94 -5.08 1.60 1.28
CA MET A 94 -5.62 0.68 0.29
C MET A 94 -6.40 1.51 -0.74
N LYS A 95 -5.88 1.69 -1.95
CA LYS A 95 -6.52 2.53 -2.99
C LYS A 95 -6.28 1.94 -4.37
N GLY A 96 -7.33 1.84 -5.19
CA GLY A 96 -7.22 1.32 -6.56
C GLY A 96 -6.75 -0.14 -6.64
N GLY A 97 -7.07 -0.96 -5.64
CA GLY A 97 -6.62 -2.37 -5.56
C GLY A 97 -5.20 -2.57 -5.00
N GLU A 98 -4.41 -1.50 -4.96
CA GLU A 98 -3.02 -1.47 -4.51
C GLU A 98 -2.88 -1.17 -3.01
N ASN A 99 -1.74 -1.55 -2.44
CA ASN A 99 -1.41 -1.31 -1.03
C ASN A 99 -0.18 -0.39 -0.95
N TYR A 100 -0.35 0.79 -0.37
CA TYR A 100 0.67 1.84 -0.26
C TYR A 100 1.07 2.01 1.20
N GLU A 101 2.32 1.74 1.54
CA GLU A 101 2.82 1.97 2.91
C GLU A 101 2.94 3.48 3.17
N LEU A 102 2.22 4.00 4.17
CA LEU A 102 2.34 5.41 4.60
C LEU A 102 3.67 5.66 5.28
N LEU A 103 4.27 6.79 4.96
CA LEU A 103 5.58 7.21 5.47
C LEU A 103 5.48 8.38 6.45
N ASN A 104 4.40 9.15 6.42
CA ASN A 104 4.23 10.35 7.23
C ASN A 104 2.76 10.52 7.68
N ARG A 105 2.53 11.45 8.61
CA ARG A 105 1.19 11.82 9.12
C ARG A 105 0.97 13.33 8.99
N HIS A 106 0.95 13.85 7.77
CA HIS A 106 0.69 15.27 7.51
C HIS A 106 -0.69 15.48 6.84
N PRO A 107 -1.47 16.48 7.28
CA PRO A 107 -2.86 16.63 6.83
C PRO A 107 -2.99 17.02 5.36
N LYS A 108 -2.03 17.79 4.81
CA LYS A 108 -2.08 18.30 3.43
C LYS A 108 -1.47 17.33 2.42
N ILE A 109 -0.42 16.62 2.79
CA ILE A 109 0.31 15.71 1.89
C ILE A 109 0.62 14.42 2.62
N LEU A 110 0.25 13.31 2.02
CA LEU A 110 0.61 11.98 2.51
C LEU A 110 1.56 11.33 1.52
N LEU A 111 2.64 10.78 2.04
CA LEU A 111 3.73 10.15 1.31
C LEU A 111 3.65 8.65 1.50
N TYR A 112 3.95 7.94 0.42
CA TYR A 112 3.85 6.50 0.38
C TYR A 112 5.06 5.86 -0.31
N ARG A 113 5.32 4.61 0.04
CA ARG A 113 6.10 3.70 -0.81
C ARG A 113 5.31 2.47 -1.19
N ARG A 114 5.63 1.92 -2.35
CA ARG A 114 5.12 0.63 -2.82
C ARG A 114 6.26 -0.18 -3.39
N LYS A 115 6.32 -1.47 -3.02
CA LYS A 115 7.28 -2.41 -3.58
C LYS A 115 6.79 -2.82 -4.97
N LEU A 116 7.64 -2.67 -5.97
CA LEU A 116 7.41 -3.21 -7.30
C LEU A 116 7.54 -4.73 -7.26
N PRO A 117 6.68 -5.46 -7.99
CA PRO A 117 6.91 -6.88 -8.20
C PRO A 117 8.27 -7.09 -8.86
N ALA A 118 9.07 -8.01 -8.32
CA ALA A 118 10.35 -8.37 -8.91
C ALA A 118 10.09 -9.02 -10.28
N SER A 119 10.74 -8.51 -11.33
CA SER A 119 10.74 -9.18 -12.63
C SER A 119 11.79 -10.29 -12.61
N PRO A 120 11.50 -11.50 -13.11
CA PRO A 120 12.51 -12.56 -13.19
C PRO A 120 13.76 -12.18 -14.01
N LYS A 121 13.65 -11.15 -14.87
CA LYS A 121 14.71 -10.71 -15.79
C LYS A 121 15.50 -9.50 -15.28
N THR A 122 15.08 -8.89 -14.17
CA THR A 122 15.70 -7.65 -13.69
C THR A 122 15.50 -7.59 -12.18
N TYR A 123 16.59 -7.67 -11.43
CA TYR A 123 16.61 -7.32 -10.02
C TYR A 123 16.93 -5.82 -9.95
N PRO A 124 15.93 -4.92 -9.81
CA PRO A 124 16.24 -3.52 -9.58
C PRO A 124 16.97 -3.39 -8.24
N ASP A 125 18.03 -2.58 -8.20
CA ASP A 125 18.80 -2.28 -6.97
C ASP A 125 17.91 -1.67 -5.88
N ASN A 126 16.83 -0.98 -6.27
CA ASN A 126 15.79 -0.50 -5.37
C ASN A 126 14.40 -0.97 -5.85
N PRO A 127 13.73 -1.90 -5.13
CA PRO A 127 12.42 -2.37 -5.52
C PRO A 127 11.29 -1.40 -5.13
N TRP A 128 11.58 -0.21 -4.61
CA TRP A 128 10.56 0.72 -4.13
C TRP A 128 10.30 1.85 -5.12
N ARG A 129 9.02 2.21 -5.29
CA ARG A 129 8.59 3.48 -5.87
C ARG A 129 7.85 4.31 -4.83
N TYR A 130 8.00 5.62 -4.93
CA TYR A 130 7.39 6.59 -4.04
C TYR A 130 6.18 7.25 -4.69
N TYR A 131 5.17 7.52 -3.88
CA TYR A 131 3.89 8.08 -4.28
C TYR A 131 3.45 9.12 -3.24
N PHE A 132 2.46 9.93 -3.60
CA PHE A 132 1.82 10.85 -2.67
C PHE A 132 0.34 11.03 -2.96
N SER A 133 -0.38 11.69 -2.05
CA SER A 133 -1.66 12.31 -2.34
C SER A 133 -1.79 13.65 -1.62
N ALA A 134 -2.48 14.60 -2.24
CA ALA A 134 -3.00 15.77 -1.56
C ALA A 134 -4.26 15.35 -0.76
N GLY A 135 -4.18 15.40 0.57
CA GLY A 135 -5.22 14.86 1.45
C GLY A 135 -5.63 13.43 1.09
N ASP A 136 -6.94 13.20 0.97
CA ASP A 136 -7.55 11.90 0.69
C ASP A 136 -7.78 11.65 -0.80
N GLY A 137 -7.22 12.52 -1.65
CA GLY A 137 -7.33 12.50 -3.10
C GLY A 137 -6.69 11.28 -3.78
N ALA A 138 -6.43 11.43 -5.08
CA ALA A 138 -5.78 10.42 -5.89
C ALA A 138 -4.33 10.19 -5.41
N VAL A 139 -3.90 8.92 -5.46
CA VAL A 139 -2.50 8.55 -5.22
C VAL A 139 -1.74 8.68 -6.53
N GLN A 140 -0.70 9.49 -6.55
CA GLN A 140 0.10 9.84 -7.73
C GLN A 140 1.56 9.49 -7.50
N GLU A 141 2.33 9.23 -8.57
CA GLU A 141 3.78 9.01 -8.43
C GLU A 141 4.46 10.28 -7.90
N LEU A 142 5.41 10.12 -6.98
CA LEU A 142 6.12 11.24 -6.39
C LEU A 142 7.13 11.82 -7.40
N THR A 143 6.73 12.94 -8.02
CA THR A 143 7.55 13.75 -8.92
C THR A 143 7.30 15.22 -8.63
N SER A 144 8.28 16.09 -8.89
CA SER A 144 8.11 17.54 -8.68
C SER A 144 6.95 18.10 -9.50
N GLN A 145 6.77 17.61 -10.72
CA GLN A 145 5.66 18.00 -11.58
C GLN A 145 4.29 17.68 -10.96
N HIS A 146 4.06 16.42 -10.55
CA HIS A 146 2.78 16.03 -9.96
C HIS A 146 2.49 16.79 -8.66
N ILE A 147 3.51 17.11 -7.86
CA ILE A 147 3.34 17.93 -6.66
C ILE A 147 2.87 19.35 -7.04
N LYS A 148 3.57 20.01 -7.97
CA LYS A 148 3.19 21.36 -8.43
C LYS A 148 1.76 21.41 -8.97
N GLU A 149 1.36 20.38 -9.72
CA GLU A 149 -0.01 20.24 -10.24
C GLU A 149 -1.04 20.03 -9.12
N ALA A 150 -0.75 19.13 -8.16
CA ALA A 150 -1.66 18.82 -7.05
C ALA A 150 -1.87 20.00 -6.10
N PHE A 151 -0.92 20.92 -6.02
CA PHE A 151 -0.95 22.10 -5.15
C PHE A 151 -0.92 23.42 -5.94
N ALA A 152 -1.43 23.44 -7.18
CA ALA A 152 -1.39 24.59 -8.08
C ALA A 152 -2.13 25.86 -7.58
N ALA A 153 -2.86 25.75 -6.48
CA ALA A 153 -3.44 26.89 -5.76
C ALA A 153 -2.35 27.76 -5.09
N ASP A 154 -1.23 27.16 -4.66
CA ASP A 154 -0.07 27.86 -4.13
C ASP A 154 0.83 28.27 -5.30
N LYS A 155 0.79 29.57 -5.66
CA LYS A 155 1.49 30.11 -6.83
C LYS A 155 3.01 30.19 -6.65
N ASP A 156 3.47 30.21 -5.40
CA ASP A 156 4.89 30.32 -5.08
C ASP A 156 5.54 28.93 -4.86
N LEU A 157 4.74 27.87 -4.71
CA LEU A 157 5.25 26.51 -4.51
C LEU A 157 6.22 26.05 -5.61
N PRO A 158 5.95 26.27 -6.91
CA PRO A 158 6.89 25.85 -7.96
C PRO A 158 8.31 26.38 -7.75
N ASP A 159 8.45 27.68 -7.47
CA ASP A 159 9.75 28.34 -7.27
C ASP A 159 10.43 27.83 -6.00
N ARG A 160 9.68 27.66 -4.91
CA ARG A 160 10.22 27.09 -3.66
C ARG A 160 10.69 25.64 -3.85
N MET A 161 9.97 24.85 -4.63
CA MET A 161 10.37 23.49 -4.94
C MET A 161 11.66 23.45 -5.76
N ASP A 162 11.77 24.28 -6.79
CA ASP A 162 12.95 24.32 -7.67
C ASP A 162 14.20 24.84 -6.96
N ALA A 163 14.03 25.66 -5.92
CA ALA A 163 15.12 26.10 -5.07
C ALA A 163 15.65 24.99 -4.12
N VAL A 164 14.80 24.05 -3.71
CA VAL A 164 15.10 23.06 -2.66
C VAL A 164 15.42 21.67 -3.21
N PHE A 165 14.72 21.24 -4.26
CA PHE A 165 14.80 19.88 -4.79
C PHE A 165 15.44 19.89 -6.18
N ARG A 166 16.57 19.20 -6.35
CA ARG A 166 17.29 19.14 -7.63
C ARG A 166 16.93 17.90 -8.43
N ASP A 167 16.68 16.79 -7.73
CA ASP A 167 16.31 15.53 -8.33
C ASP A 167 15.11 14.87 -7.62
N LYS A 168 14.72 13.70 -8.12
CA LYS A 168 13.60 12.92 -7.58
C LYS A 168 13.89 12.35 -6.19
N ASP A 169 15.15 12.03 -5.91
CA ASP A 169 15.55 11.41 -4.64
C ASP A 169 15.50 12.42 -3.50
N ASP A 170 15.76 13.70 -3.80
CA ASP A 170 15.63 14.81 -2.86
C ASP A 170 14.19 14.98 -2.33
N LEU A 171 13.15 14.55 -3.07
CA LEU A 171 11.75 14.67 -2.63
C LEU A 171 11.44 13.81 -1.39
N MET A 172 12.25 12.77 -1.14
CA MET A 172 12.17 11.93 0.06
C MET A 172 13.20 12.32 1.12
N ALA A 173 13.89 13.45 0.97
CA ALA A 173 14.85 13.92 1.96
C ALA A 173 14.16 14.24 3.29
N TYR A 174 14.70 13.70 4.37
CA TYR A 174 14.20 13.91 5.72
C TYR A 174 14.89 15.10 6.38
N ASP A 175 14.11 15.97 7.01
CA ASP A 175 14.60 17.05 7.85
C ASP A 175 14.69 16.56 9.30
N ASN A 176 15.92 16.28 9.74
CA ASN A 176 16.18 15.80 11.10
C ASN A 176 15.87 16.85 12.18
N PHE A 177 15.91 18.15 11.85
CA PHE A 177 15.64 19.22 12.82
C PHE A 177 14.14 19.36 13.07
N HIS A 178 13.32 19.27 12.02
CA HIS A 178 11.86 19.35 12.14
C HIS A 178 11.17 17.98 12.32
N HIS A 179 11.91 16.88 12.26
CA HIS A 179 11.41 15.51 12.36
C HIS A 179 10.29 15.18 11.34
N MET A 180 10.45 15.65 10.10
CA MET A 180 9.52 15.43 8.99
C MET A 180 10.25 15.42 7.65
N TYR A 181 9.62 14.95 6.59
CA TYR A 181 10.17 15.11 5.24
C TYR A 181 10.21 16.59 4.85
N LYS A 182 11.27 17.02 4.14
CA LYS A 182 11.41 18.41 3.69
C LYS A 182 10.22 18.88 2.86
N LEU A 183 9.64 17.96 2.08
CA LEU A 183 8.45 18.21 1.29
C LEU A 183 7.22 18.55 2.13
N GLU A 184 7.05 17.90 3.30
CA GLU A 184 5.98 18.22 4.24
C GLU A 184 6.14 19.64 4.77
N TRP A 185 7.36 19.99 5.19
CA TRP A 185 7.69 21.31 5.71
C TRP A 185 7.44 22.42 4.67
N LEU A 186 7.68 22.15 3.39
CA LEU A 186 7.47 23.10 2.29
C LEU A 186 5.99 23.35 1.95
N ILE A 187 5.12 22.36 2.19
CA ILE A 187 3.68 22.36 1.85
C ILE A 187 2.78 22.83 3.01
N ARG A 188 3.40 23.22 4.14
CA ARG A 188 2.74 23.63 5.39
C ARG A 188 1.58 24.61 5.25
#